data_AF-A0A437GUE1-F1
#
_entry.id   AF-A0A437GUE1-F1
#
_cell.length_a   1.000
_cell.length_b   1.000
_cell.length_c   1.000
_cell.angle_alpha   90.00
_cell.angle_beta   90.00
_cell.angle_gamma   90.00
#
_symmetry.space_group_name_H-M   'P 1'
#
loop_
_entity.id
_entity.type
_entity.pdbx_description
1 polymer ?
#
loop_
_entity_poly.entity_id
_entity_poly.type
_entity_poly.pdbx_seq_one_letter_code
_entity_poly.pdbx_strand_id
1 'polypeptide(L)'
;MANAAASHSLAAARALVAEMFNSMRRTDLGALVAAGEADDFPEVVIARTLLQEQADQTARQGEALRQYADPSFWDEESPGGALAAHDRG
;
A
#
# COMPACT_ATOMS: atom_id res chain seq x y z
N MET A 1 -9.84 -10.58 9.14
CA MET A 1 -9.14 -10.14 7.90
C MET A 1 -8.04 -9.10 8.19
N ALA A 2 -8.24 -8.10 9.05
CA ALA A 2 -7.23 -7.08 9.38
C ALA A 2 -5.85 -7.64 9.81
N ASN A 3 -5.84 -8.74 10.58
CA ASN A 3 -4.59 -9.34 11.07
C ASN A 3 -3.69 -9.91 9.95
N ALA A 4 -4.30 -10.41 8.86
CA ALA A 4 -3.55 -10.97 7.72
C ALA A 4 -2.93 -9.87 6.84
N ALA A 5 -3.65 -8.77 6.63
CA ALA A 5 -3.12 -7.60 5.92
C ALA A 5 -1.98 -6.94 6.70
N ALA A 6 -2.12 -6.81 8.03
CA ALA A 6 -1.07 -6.30 8.90
C ALA A 6 0.18 -7.20 8.92
N SER A 7 0.00 -8.53 8.91
CA SER A 7 1.13 -9.45 8.80
C SER A 7 1.83 -9.37 7.45
N HIS A 8 1.08 -9.10 6.37
CA HIS A 8 1.63 -8.98 5.03
C HIS A 8 2.42 -7.68 4.85
N SER A 9 1.92 -6.56 5.39
CA SER A 9 2.63 -5.28 5.36
C SER A 9 3.92 -5.33 6.18
N LEU A 10 3.92 -6.02 7.32
CA LEU A 10 5.13 -6.22 8.11
C LEU A 10 6.17 -7.09 7.37
N ALA A 11 5.75 -8.18 6.73
CA ALA A 11 6.66 -9.02 5.94
C ALA A 11 7.29 -8.27 4.76
N ALA A 12 6.48 -7.46 4.05
CA ALA A 12 6.97 -6.61 2.97
C ALA A 12 7.92 -5.51 3.48
N ALA A 13 7.63 -4.90 4.62
CA ALA A 13 8.50 -3.91 5.25
C ALA A 13 9.86 -4.50 5.63
N ARG A 14 9.87 -5.69 6.24
CA ARG A 14 11.12 -6.41 6.56
C ARG A 14 11.93 -6.70 5.31
N ALA A 15 11.31 -7.21 4.25
CA ALA A 15 12.01 -7.51 3.00
C ALA A 15 12.66 -6.25 2.40
N LEU A 16 11.93 -5.14 2.36
CA LEU A 16 12.44 -3.86 1.87
C LEU A 16 13.64 -3.36 2.68
N VAL A 17 13.52 -3.36 4.01
CA VAL A 17 14.56 -2.85 4.91
C VAL A 17 15.78 -3.77 4.95
N ALA A 18 15.58 -5.08 4.89
CA ALA A 18 16.67 -6.05 4.79
C ALA A 18 17.51 -5.81 3.52
N GLU A 19 16.85 -5.62 2.37
CA GLU A 19 17.53 -5.31 1.11
C GLU A 19 18.28 -3.97 1.18
N MET A 20 17.65 -2.94 1.78
CA MET A 20 18.29 -1.65 2.01
C MET A 20 19.57 -1.80 2.84
N PHE A 21 19.55 -2.51 3.97
CA PHE A 21 20.75 -2.76 4.78
C PHE A 21 21.81 -3.56 4.03
N ASN A 22 21.41 -4.57 3.26
CA ASN A 22 22.32 -5.35 2.42
C ASN A 22 23.03 -4.47 1.38
N SER A 23 22.29 -3.56 0.72
CA SER A 23 22.86 -2.60 -0.26
C SER A 23 23.89 -1.66 0.36
N MET A 24 23.74 -1.32 1.65
CA MET A 24 24.68 -0.51 2.41
C MET A 24 25.84 -1.33 3.01
N ARG A 25 25.98 -2.61 2.65
CA ARG A 25 26.94 -3.58 3.21
C ARG A 25 26.77 -3.80 4.72
N ARG A 26 25.61 -3.48 5.28
CA ARG A 26 25.22 -3.77 6.67
C ARG A 26 24.45 -5.09 6.74
N THR A 27 25.08 -6.16 6.26
CA THR A 27 24.43 -7.48 6.12
C THR A 27 24.05 -8.10 7.47
N ASP A 28 24.73 -7.72 8.54
CA ASP A 28 24.40 -8.05 9.93
C ASP A 28 22.99 -7.55 10.31
N LEU A 29 22.70 -6.27 10.02
CA LEU A 29 21.36 -5.72 10.25
C LEU A 29 20.33 -6.30 9.29
N GLY A 30 20.70 -6.52 8.03
CA GLY A 30 19.82 -7.16 7.06
C GLY A 30 19.34 -8.53 7.53
N ALA A 31 20.24 -9.32 8.14
CA ALA A 31 19.90 -10.62 8.72
C ALA A 31 18.96 -10.51 9.94
N LEU A 32 19.21 -9.56 10.85
CA LEU A 32 18.33 -9.32 12.01
C LEU A 32 16.90 -8.95 11.60
N VAL A 33 16.77 -8.06 10.62
CA VAL A 33 15.45 -7.65 10.09
C VAL A 33 14.75 -8.82 9.40
N ALA A 34 15.47 -9.61 8.60
CA ALA A 34 14.90 -10.79 7.94
C ALA A 34 14.44 -11.87 8.93
N ALA A 35 15.11 -12.01 10.07
CA ALA A 35 14.71 -12.90 11.16
C ALA A 35 13.50 -12.39 11.95
N GLY A 36 13.10 -11.12 11.75
CA GLY A 36 12.02 -10.48 12.52
C GLY A 36 12.45 -10.04 13.92
N GLU A 37 13.75 -9.94 14.18
CA GLU A 37 14.31 -9.54 15.47
C GLU A 37 14.47 -8.03 15.60
N ALA A 38 14.12 -7.27 14.55
CA ALA A 38 14.33 -5.83 14.45
C ALA A 38 13.06 -5.09 13.95
N ASP A 39 11.88 -5.56 14.35
CA ASP A 39 10.59 -4.95 13.95
C ASP A 39 10.38 -3.54 14.51
N ASP A 40 11.07 -3.22 15.59
CA ASP A 40 11.05 -1.93 16.27
C ASP A 40 12.05 -0.93 15.69
N PHE A 41 12.88 -1.35 14.73
CA PHE A 41 13.77 -0.44 14.03
C PHE A 41 12.96 0.66 13.34
N PRO A 42 13.40 1.93 13.43
CA PRO A 42 12.66 3.04 12.84
C PRO A 42 12.48 2.83 11.33
N GLU A 43 13.44 2.22 10.64
CA GLU A 43 13.34 1.92 9.21
C GLU A 43 12.23 0.91 8.91
N VAL A 44 12.03 -0.12 9.74
CA VAL A 44 10.94 -1.10 9.57
C VAL A 44 9.59 -0.47 9.86
N VAL A 45 9.49 0.36 10.90
CA VAL A 45 8.27 1.10 11.22
C VAL A 45 7.89 2.06 10.09
N ILE A 46 8.85 2.82 9.57
CA ILE A 46 8.65 3.76 8.46
C ILE A 46 8.23 3.00 7.19
N ALA A 47 8.95 1.94 6.83
CA ALA A 47 8.64 1.13 5.66
C ALA A 47 7.21 0.55 5.74
N ARG A 48 6.81 0.03 6.91
CA ARG A 48 5.46 -0.49 7.12
C ARG A 48 4.40 0.59 6.93
N THR A 49 4.60 1.77 7.52
CA THR A 49 3.66 2.90 7.40
C THR A 49 3.52 3.33 5.94
N LEU A 50 4.63 3.51 5.22
CA LEU A 50 4.61 3.91 3.81
C LEU A 50 3.94 2.87 2.91
N LEU A 51 4.24 1.58 3.12
CA LEU A 51 3.61 0.51 2.36
C LEU A 51 2.10 0.43 2.62
N GLN A 52 1.67 0.71 3.85
CA GLN A 52 0.25 0.73 4.20
C GLN A 52 -0.46 1.93 3.57
N GLU A 53 0.12 3.13 3.65
CA GLU A 53 -0.44 4.32 2.99
C GLU A 53 -0.54 4.15 1.47
N GLN A 54 0.49 3.54 0.85
CA GLN A 54 0.50 3.24 -0.57
C GLN A 54 -0.59 2.22 -0.94
N ALA A 55 -0.75 1.16 -0.14
CA ALA A 55 -1.80 0.16 -0.36
C ALA A 55 -3.20 0.80 -0.26
N ASP A 56 -3.42 1.65 0.74
CA ASP A 56 -4.68 2.37 0.93
C ASP A 56 -4.97 3.36 -0.22
N GLN A 57 -3.93 4.02 -0.75
CA GLN A 57 -4.05 4.87 -1.93
C GLN A 57 -4.42 4.06 -3.17
N THR A 58 -3.70 2.97 -3.43
CA THR A 58 -3.96 2.10 -4.58
C THR A 58 -5.36 1.46 -4.50
N ALA A 59 -5.82 1.06 -3.31
CA ALA A 59 -7.17 0.55 -3.11
C ALA A 59 -8.23 1.60 -3.46
N ARG A 60 -8.05 2.85 -3.03
CA ARG A 60 -8.96 3.96 -3.36
C ARG A 60 -8.98 4.28 -4.86
N GLN A 61 -7.81 4.30 -5.50
CA GLN A 61 -7.71 4.50 -6.95
C GLN A 61 -8.39 3.36 -7.71
N GLY A 62 -8.18 2.11 -7.29
CA GLY A 62 -8.82 0.94 -7.89
C GLY A 62 -10.34 0.93 -7.70
N GLU A 63 -10.85 1.45 -6.59
CA GLU A 63 -12.29 1.67 -6.38
C GLU A 63 -12.84 2.73 -7.33
N ALA A 64 -12.18 3.88 -7.45
CA ALA A 64 -12.59 4.93 -8.39
C ALA A 64 -12.59 4.43 -9.85
N LEU A 65 -11.56 3.68 -10.26
CA LEU A 65 -11.51 3.08 -11.60
C LEU A 65 -12.64 2.07 -11.82
N ARG A 66 -13.00 1.27 -10.81
CA ARG A 66 -14.15 0.35 -10.90
C ARG A 66 -15.47 1.10 -11.06
N GLN A 67 -15.64 2.22 -10.38
CA GLN A 67 -16.83 3.08 -10.53
C GLN A 67 -16.90 3.68 -11.93
N TYR A 68 -15.80 4.21 -12.46
CA TYR A 68 -15.78 4.71 -13.84
C TYR A 68 -16.02 3.63 -14.89
N ALA A 69 -15.59 2.39 -14.62
CA ALA A 69 -15.79 1.27 -15.51
C ALA A 69 -17.22 0.69 -15.46
N ASP A 70 -18.03 1.05 -14.46
CA ASP A 70 -19.42 0.62 -14.34
C ASP A 70 -20.31 1.45 -15.28
N PRO A 71 -20.97 0.85 -16.30
CA PRO A 71 -21.86 1.59 -17.19
C PRO A 71 -23.03 2.26 -16.45
N SER A 72 -23.50 1.66 -15.36
CA SER A 72 -24.61 2.18 -14.55
C SER A 72 -24.23 3.38 -13.68
N PHE A 73 -22.92 3.62 -13.49
CA PHE A 73 -22.41 4.82 -12.81
C PHE A 73 -22.71 6.10 -13.62
N TRP A 74 -22.81 5.96 -14.94
CA TRP A 74 -23.07 7.06 -15.87
C TRP A 74 -24.57 7.31 -16.08
N ASP A 75 -25.45 6.40 -15.65
CA ASP A 75 -26.90 6.61 -15.70
C ASP A 75 -27.33 7.56 -14.57
N GLU A 76 -27.92 8.69 -14.98
CA GLU A 76 -28.02 9.99 -14.28
C GLU A 76 -28.81 10.05 -12.95
N GLU A 77 -29.16 8.94 -12.31
CA GLU A 77 -29.93 8.94 -11.05
C GLU A 77 -29.08 8.80 -9.77
N SER A 78 -27.76 8.56 -9.90
CA SER A 78 -26.83 8.49 -8.76
C SER A 78 -26.12 9.84 -8.54
N PRO A 79 -25.99 10.36 -7.28
CA PRO A 79 -25.44 11.69 -6.98
C PRO A 79 -23.98 11.96 -7.43
N GLY A 80 -23.29 10.99 -8.04
CA GLY A 80 -21.94 11.13 -8.60
C GLY A 80 -21.86 11.25 -10.13
N GLY A 81 -22.91 10.87 -10.87
CA GLY A 81 -22.87 10.81 -12.35
C GLY A 81 -22.79 12.19 -13.01
N ALA A 82 -23.43 13.20 -12.42
CA ALA A 82 -23.46 14.56 -12.96
C ALA A 82 -22.09 15.26 -12.98
N LEU A 83 -21.17 14.93 -12.07
CA LEU A 83 -19.82 15.52 -12.04
C LEU A 83 -18.87 14.83 -13.04
N ALA A 84 -18.97 13.51 -13.18
CA ALA A 84 -18.12 12.75 -14.09
C ALA A 84 -18.46 13.03 -15.58
N ALA A 85 -19.72 13.35 -15.90
CA ALA A 85 -20.15 13.67 -17.27
C ALA A 85 -19.46 14.93 -17.86
N HIS A 86 -18.93 15.81 -17.01
CA HIS A 86 -18.25 17.03 -17.41
C HIS A 86 -16.72 16.87 -17.57
N ASP A 87 -16.12 15.76 -17.13
CA ASP A 87 -14.67 15.53 -17.15
C ASP A 87 -14.19 14.88 -18.47
N ARG A 88 -14.75 15.32 -19.61
CA ARG A 88 -14.42 14.79 -20.94
C ARG A 88 -13.03 15.26 -21.42
N GLY A 89 -11.98 14.69 -20.83
CA GLY A 89 -10.60 14.71 -21.34
C GLY A 89 -9.68 15.72 -20.69
#